data_AF-A0A2H0N686-F1
#
_entry.id   AF-A0A2H0N686-F1
#
_cell.length_a   1.000
_cell.length_b   1.000
_cell.length_c   1.000
_cell.angle_alpha   90.00
_cell.angle_beta   90.00
_cell.angle_gamma   90.00
#
_symmetry.space_group_name_H-M   'P 1'
#
loop_
_entity.id
_entity.type
_entity.pdbx_description
1 polymer ?
#
loop_
_entity_poly.entity_id
_entity_poly.type
_entity_poly.pdbx_seq_one_letter_code
_entity_poly.pdbx_strand_id
1 'polypeptide(L)'
;MPTNKLILGFTGLISSGKGTAAEYLRDTYSASMYTFSTMLKDALNRFYLEINRDHLIKISEIMRGTFGEDVMAKTMAKDVASDPNPIIIVDGIRRLADIEHLKRLEGFVMIEIFADPEVRYQRLIARSEKADDKTKTYEQFLEDHKRSTEVSILEVAKYATERVDNNGDIEDLHKQLDALIQKYRNK
;
A
#
# COMPACT_ATOMS: atom_id res chain seq x y z
N MET A 1 -8.22 -21.53 -17.54
CA MET A 1 -8.79 -20.21 -17.84
C MET A 1 -8.10 -19.23 -16.92
N PRO A 2 -7.60 -18.05 -17.37
CA PRO A 2 -7.17 -17.09 -16.37
C PRO A 2 -8.42 -16.69 -15.59
N THR A 3 -8.41 -16.99 -14.30
CA THR A 3 -9.43 -16.51 -13.37
C THR A 3 -9.39 -14.99 -13.40
N ASN A 4 -10.53 -14.31 -13.60
CA ASN A 4 -10.62 -12.85 -13.44
C ASN A 4 -10.16 -12.50 -12.03
N LYS A 5 -8.90 -12.08 -11.89
CA LYS A 5 -8.31 -11.66 -10.62
C LYS A 5 -8.68 -10.21 -10.38
N LEU A 6 -9.06 -9.90 -9.16
CA LEU A 6 -9.20 -8.53 -8.69
C LEU A 6 -7.92 -8.11 -7.98
N ILE A 7 -7.18 -7.17 -8.57
CA ILE A 7 -5.91 -6.68 -8.02
C ILE A 7 -6.14 -5.26 -7.51
N LEU A 8 -6.12 -5.10 -6.20
CA LEU A 8 -6.38 -3.84 -5.51
C LEU A 8 -5.04 -3.17 -5.14
N GLY A 9 -4.67 -2.11 -5.86
CA GLY A 9 -3.50 -1.31 -5.55
C GLY A 9 -3.84 -0.19 -4.56
N PHE A 10 -3.27 -0.21 -3.36
CA PHE A 10 -3.54 0.80 -2.33
C PHE A 10 -2.48 1.89 -2.30
N THR A 11 -2.97 3.13 -2.35
CA THR A 11 -2.19 4.33 -2.03
C THR A 11 -2.92 5.23 -1.04
N GLY A 12 -2.21 6.18 -0.46
CA GLY A 12 -2.76 7.08 0.56
C GLY A 12 -1.68 7.51 1.54
N LEU A 13 -1.90 8.66 2.17
CA LEU A 13 -0.95 9.28 3.10
C LEU A 13 -0.75 8.44 4.38
N ILE A 14 0.28 8.74 5.15
CA ILE A 14 0.48 8.10 6.46
C ILE A 14 -0.76 8.27 7.36
N SER A 15 -1.06 7.22 8.14
CA SER A 15 -2.23 7.14 9.02
C SER A 15 -3.61 7.21 8.34
N SER A 16 -3.69 7.02 7.01
CA SER A 16 -4.96 6.97 6.29
C SER A 16 -5.78 5.68 6.48
N GLY A 17 -5.17 4.61 7.03
CA GLY A 17 -5.84 3.33 7.29
C GLY A 17 -5.69 2.26 6.21
N LYS A 18 -4.75 2.41 5.27
CA LYS A 18 -4.43 1.38 4.26
C LYS A 18 -4.18 -0.01 4.85
N GLY A 19 -3.38 -0.09 5.91
CA GLY A 19 -3.06 -1.35 6.59
C GLY A 19 -4.33 -2.02 7.13
N THR A 20 -5.19 -1.25 7.81
CA THR A 20 -6.49 -1.71 8.31
C THR A 20 -7.40 -2.20 7.18
N ALA A 21 -7.46 -1.46 6.07
CA ALA A 21 -8.23 -1.89 4.89
C ALA A 21 -7.69 -3.20 4.30
N ALA A 22 -6.37 -3.35 4.23
CA ALA A 22 -5.74 -4.55 3.71
C ALA A 22 -5.96 -5.77 4.63
N GLU A 23 -5.85 -5.56 5.94
CA GLU A 23 -6.13 -6.59 6.96
C GLU A 23 -7.58 -7.04 6.90
N TYR A 24 -8.54 -6.10 6.83
CA TYR A 24 -9.96 -6.43 6.71
C TYR A 24 -10.24 -7.31 5.49
N LEU A 25 -9.71 -6.94 4.32
CA LEU A 25 -9.90 -7.70 3.09
C LEU A 25 -9.20 -9.06 3.12
N ARG A 26 -8.01 -9.14 3.72
CA ARG A 26 -7.31 -10.41 3.94
C ARG A 26 -8.17 -11.34 4.80
N ASP A 27 -8.66 -10.85 5.93
CA ASP A 27 -9.34 -11.68 6.93
C ASP A 27 -10.77 -12.05 6.49
N THR A 28 -11.46 -11.16 5.78
CA THR A 28 -12.86 -11.37 5.33
C THR A 28 -12.95 -12.12 4.00
N TYR A 29 -12.05 -11.83 3.06
CA TYR A 29 -12.11 -12.36 1.69
C TYR A 29 -10.97 -13.33 1.34
N SER A 30 -10.12 -13.67 2.31
CA SER A 30 -8.92 -14.51 2.07
C SER A 30 -8.01 -13.93 0.98
N ALA A 31 -7.94 -12.60 0.90
CA ALA A 31 -7.11 -11.93 -0.10
C ALA A 31 -5.62 -12.12 0.20
N SER A 32 -4.82 -12.32 -0.86
CA SER A 32 -3.36 -12.20 -0.73
C SER A 32 -2.96 -10.76 -0.50
N MET A 33 -1.93 -10.54 0.32
CA MET A 33 -1.39 -9.21 0.57
C MET A 33 0.10 -9.17 0.23
N TYR A 34 0.45 -8.28 -0.69
CA TYR A 34 1.83 -7.97 -1.04
C TYR A 34 2.18 -6.55 -0.63
N THR A 35 3.42 -6.38 -0.16
CA THR A 35 4.04 -5.08 0.02
C THR A 35 5.36 -5.08 -0.71
N PHE A 36 5.86 -3.91 -1.11
CA PHE A 36 7.22 -3.81 -1.67
C PHE A 36 8.30 -4.31 -0.70
N SER A 37 8.01 -4.33 0.61
CA SER A 37 8.93 -4.90 1.60
C SER A 37 8.96 -6.43 1.58
N THR A 38 7.93 -7.11 1.08
CA THR A 38 7.84 -8.58 1.07
C THR A 38 9.01 -9.19 0.29
N MET A 39 9.20 -8.79 -0.97
CA MET A 39 10.32 -9.29 -1.80
C MET A 39 11.70 -8.98 -1.22
N LEU A 40 11.85 -7.85 -0.51
CA LEU A 40 13.12 -7.48 0.13
C LEU A 40 13.39 -8.36 1.35
N LYS A 41 12.34 -8.65 2.15
CA LYS A 41 12.41 -9.59 3.27
C LYS A 41 12.74 -10.99 2.77
N ASP A 42 12.15 -11.44 1.67
CA ASP A 42 12.43 -12.75 1.09
C ASP A 42 13.91 -12.90 0.71
N ALA A 43 14.47 -11.87 0.08
CA ALA A 43 15.89 -11.85 -0.26
C ALA A 43 16.78 -11.84 0.99
N LEU A 44 16.50 -11.00 1.99
CA LEU A 44 17.27 -10.98 3.25
C LEU A 44 17.19 -12.32 3.99
N ASN A 45 15.98 -12.90 4.08
CA ASN A 45 15.75 -14.21 4.69
C ASN A 45 16.53 -15.31 3.97
N ARG A 46 16.61 -15.26 2.64
CA ARG A 46 17.37 -16.24 1.85
C ARG A 46 18.86 -16.27 2.21
N PHE A 47 19.41 -15.13 2.62
CA PHE A 47 20.79 -14.98 3.07
C PHE A 47 20.95 -15.02 4.60
N TYR A 48 19.88 -15.35 5.34
CA TYR A 48 19.87 -15.38 6.81
C TYR A 48 20.32 -14.05 7.46
N LEU A 49 19.98 -12.92 6.82
CA LEU A 49 20.26 -11.59 7.33
C LEU A 49 19.11 -11.08 8.21
N GLU A 50 19.44 -10.31 9.24
CA GLU A 50 18.45 -9.68 10.10
C GLU A 50 17.54 -8.74 9.28
N ILE A 51 16.23 -8.82 9.49
CA ILE A 51 15.28 -7.88 8.91
C ILE A 51 15.24 -6.63 9.77
N ASN A 52 16.00 -5.62 9.36
CA ASN A 52 15.95 -4.27 9.92
C ASN A 52 15.82 -3.22 8.81
N ARG A 53 15.52 -1.98 9.20
CA ARG A 53 15.27 -0.89 8.24
C ARG A 53 16.48 -0.62 7.34
N ASP A 54 17.69 -0.65 7.90
CA ASP A 54 18.91 -0.34 7.15
C ASP A 54 19.20 -1.41 6.10
N HIS A 55 19.00 -2.69 6.44
CA HIS A 55 19.14 -3.79 5.49
C HIS A 55 18.10 -3.73 4.37
N LEU A 56 16.85 -3.40 4.69
CA LEU A 56 15.80 -3.22 3.69
C LEU A 56 16.13 -2.07 2.73
N ILE A 57 16.65 -0.94 3.23
CA ILE A 57 17.07 0.18 2.38
C ILE A 57 18.23 -0.25 1.48
N LYS A 58 19.31 -0.82 2.05
CA LYS A 58 20.51 -1.23 1.30
C LYS A 58 20.18 -2.21 0.18
N ILE A 59 19.43 -3.27 0.47
CA ILE A 59 19.09 -4.25 -0.57
C ILE A 59 18.18 -3.64 -1.64
N SER A 60 17.26 -2.76 -1.25
CA SER A 60 16.40 -2.04 -2.18
C SER A 60 17.21 -1.12 -3.13
N GLU A 61 18.21 -0.42 -2.60
CA GLU A 61 19.15 0.41 -3.39
C GLU A 61 20.03 -0.43 -4.32
N ILE A 62 20.60 -1.54 -3.83
CA ILE A 62 21.41 -2.45 -4.66
C ILE A 62 20.58 -2.99 -5.83
N MET A 63 19.35 -3.46 -5.56
CA MET A 63 18.49 -4.02 -6.59
C MET A 63 18.15 -2.97 -7.65
N ARG A 64 17.79 -1.73 -7.26
CA ARG A 64 17.50 -0.66 -8.21
C ARG A 64 18.72 -0.20 -9.00
N GLY A 65 19.84 0.03 -8.31
CA GLY A 65 21.07 0.49 -8.94
C GLY A 65 21.66 -0.52 -9.91
N THR A 66 21.43 -1.82 -9.70
CA THR A 66 21.98 -2.91 -10.52
C THR A 66 21.04 -3.35 -11.63
N PHE A 67 19.75 -3.50 -11.35
CA PHE A 67 18.77 -4.11 -12.27
C PHE A 67 17.73 -3.12 -12.82
N GLY A 68 17.82 -1.85 -12.44
CA GLY A 68 16.94 -0.76 -12.88
C GLY A 68 15.92 -0.36 -11.82
N GLU A 69 15.50 0.90 -11.85
CA GLU A 69 14.54 1.49 -10.90
C GLU A 69 13.19 0.77 -10.89
N ASP A 70 12.80 0.12 -11.98
CA ASP A 70 11.53 -0.59 -12.16
C ASP A 70 11.55 -2.06 -11.70
N VAL A 71 12.70 -2.58 -11.22
CA VAL A 71 12.88 -4.00 -10.89
C VAL A 71 11.84 -4.50 -9.88
N MET A 72 11.50 -3.67 -8.88
CA MET A 72 10.51 -4.04 -7.86
C MET A 72 9.09 -4.04 -8.42
N ALA A 73 8.75 -3.09 -9.29
CA ALA A 73 7.45 -3.04 -9.93
C ALA A 73 7.24 -4.25 -10.86
N LYS A 74 8.28 -4.64 -11.61
CA LYS A 74 8.29 -5.87 -12.42
C LYS A 74 8.11 -7.12 -11.57
N THR A 75 8.82 -7.20 -10.44
CA THR A 75 8.74 -8.34 -9.51
C THR A 75 7.33 -8.44 -8.94
N MET A 76 6.80 -7.34 -8.41
CA MET A 76 5.43 -7.28 -7.86
C MET A 76 4.38 -7.73 -8.89
N ALA A 77 4.47 -7.25 -10.13
CA ALA A 77 3.52 -7.64 -11.17
C ALA A 77 3.57 -9.14 -11.47
N LYS A 78 4.75 -9.77 -11.42
CA LYS A 78 4.89 -11.22 -11.60
C LYS A 78 4.34 -12.01 -10.41
N ASP A 79 4.59 -11.55 -9.18
CA ASP A 79 4.10 -12.20 -7.97
C ASP A 79 2.57 -12.21 -7.96
N VAL A 80 1.95 -11.05 -8.19
CA VAL A 80 0.50 -10.89 -8.31
C VAL A 80 -0.07 -11.73 -9.46
N ALA A 81 0.59 -11.74 -10.63
CA ALA A 81 0.14 -12.53 -11.77
C ALA A 81 0.22 -14.05 -11.51
N SER A 82 1.15 -14.50 -10.66
CA SER A 82 1.36 -15.92 -10.35
C SER A 82 0.57 -16.42 -9.14
N ASP A 83 0.06 -15.52 -8.31
CA ASP A 83 -0.70 -15.86 -7.10
C ASP A 83 -2.02 -16.60 -7.45
N PRO A 84 -2.37 -17.74 -6.83
CA PRO A 84 -3.60 -18.45 -7.16
C PRO A 84 -4.88 -17.75 -6.66
N ASN A 85 -4.79 -16.79 -5.75
CA ASN A 85 -5.93 -16.17 -5.12
C ASN A 85 -6.67 -15.21 -6.07
N PRO A 86 -8.02 -15.16 -5.96
CA PRO A 86 -8.84 -14.32 -6.83
C PRO A 86 -8.79 -12.84 -6.46
N ILE A 87 -8.45 -12.50 -5.21
CA ILE A 87 -8.34 -11.14 -4.71
C ILE A 87 -6.93 -10.95 -4.17
N ILE A 88 -6.25 -9.92 -4.67
CA ILE A 88 -4.87 -9.62 -4.32
C ILE A 88 -4.78 -8.14 -3.99
N ILE A 89 -4.11 -7.82 -2.90
CA ILE A 89 -3.88 -6.46 -2.42
C ILE A 89 -2.40 -6.15 -2.59
N VAL A 90 -2.10 -5.03 -3.24
CA VAL A 90 -0.75 -4.46 -3.30
C VAL A 90 -0.75 -3.19 -2.45
N ASP A 91 -0.25 -3.30 -1.22
CA ASP A 91 -0.17 -2.18 -0.29
C ASP A 91 1.19 -1.46 -0.36
N GLY A 92 1.13 -0.15 -0.13
CA GLY A 92 2.31 0.71 -0.07
C GLY A 92 2.79 1.21 -1.44
N ILE A 93 1.88 1.44 -2.38
CA ILE A 93 2.19 2.09 -3.66
C ILE A 93 2.45 3.59 -3.41
N ARG A 94 3.67 4.05 -3.69
CA ARG A 94 4.13 5.42 -3.34
C ARG A 94 4.73 6.18 -4.52
N ARG A 95 5.05 5.51 -5.63
CA ARG A 95 5.67 6.09 -6.83
C ARG A 95 4.94 5.66 -8.10
N LEU A 96 5.03 6.47 -9.16
CA LEU A 96 4.46 6.11 -10.46
C LEU A 96 5.14 4.88 -11.08
N ALA A 97 6.43 4.70 -10.79
CA ALA A 97 7.18 3.51 -11.20
C ALA A 97 6.57 2.23 -10.59
N ASP A 98 6.05 2.29 -9.36
CA ASP A 98 5.46 1.14 -8.67
C ASP A 98 4.26 0.57 -9.42
N ILE A 99 3.48 1.43 -10.10
CA ILE A 99 2.26 1.04 -10.83
C ILE A 99 2.49 0.75 -12.31
N GLU A 100 3.69 1.00 -12.85
CA GLU A 100 3.93 0.97 -14.29
C GLU A 100 3.60 -0.40 -14.91
N HIS A 101 3.96 -1.47 -14.19
CA HIS A 101 3.69 -2.85 -14.60
C HIS A 101 2.35 -3.36 -14.08
N LEU A 102 1.93 -2.92 -12.89
CA LEU A 102 0.66 -3.34 -12.27
C LEU A 102 -0.55 -2.89 -13.08
N LYS A 103 -0.55 -1.65 -13.59
CA LYS A 103 -1.67 -1.10 -14.37
C LYS A 103 -1.92 -1.80 -15.70
N ARG A 104 -0.99 -2.66 -16.15
CA ARG A 104 -1.10 -3.45 -17.37
C ARG A 104 -1.75 -4.81 -17.12
N LEU A 105 -1.89 -5.20 -15.86
CA LEU A 105 -2.56 -6.44 -15.47
C LEU A 105 -4.07 -6.24 -15.58
N GLU A 106 -4.74 -7.22 -16.19
CA GLU A 106 -6.19 -7.27 -16.19
C GLU A 106 -6.72 -7.37 -14.75
N GLY A 107 -7.77 -6.61 -14.45
CA GLY A 107 -8.36 -6.56 -13.11
C GLY A 107 -7.62 -5.68 -12.10
N PHE A 108 -6.59 -4.93 -12.51
CA PHE A 108 -5.97 -3.92 -11.65
C PHE A 108 -6.88 -2.72 -11.42
N VAL A 109 -7.11 -2.39 -10.15
CA VAL A 109 -7.87 -1.24 -9.68
C VAL A 109 -7.01 -0.46 -8.70
N MET A 110 -6.74 0.80 -9.03
CA MET A 110 -5.97 1.69 -8.16
C MET A 110 -6.91 2.42 -7.21
N ILE A 111 -6.68 2.30 -5.90
CA ILE A 111 -7.56 2.80 -4.84
C ILE A 111 -6.77 3.75 -3.93
N GLU A 112 -7.29 4.96 -3.78
CA GLU A 112 -6.85 5.88 -2.74
C GLU A 112 -7.62 5.61 -1.44
N ILE A 113 -6.91 5.23 -0.37
CA ILE A 113 -7.46 5.23 0.99
C ILE A 113 -7.18 6.61 1.59
N PHE A 114 -8.23 7.43 1.62
CA PHE A 114 -8.16 8.83 2.04
C PHE A 114 -8.63 9.00 3.49
N ALA A 115 -8.00 9.92 4.21
CA ALA A 115 -8.53 10.46 5.46
C ALA A 115 -8.00 11.90 5.64
N ASP A 116 -8.78 12.74 6.28
CA ASP A 116 -8.45 14.14 6.51
C ASP A 116 -7.21 14.28 7.40
N PRO A 117 -6.42 15.35 7.23
CA PRO A 117 -5.23 15.58 8.03
C PRO A 117 -5.47 15.51 9.55
N GLU A 118 -6.59 16.06 10.02
CA GLU A 118 -6.97 16.01 11.43
C GLU A 118 -7.18 14.57 11.91
N VAL A 119 -7.98 13.78 11.19
CA VAL A 119 -8.23 12.36 11.51
C VAL A 119 -6.93 11.56 11.52
N ARG A 120 -6.06 11.79 10.53
CA ARG A 120 -4.76 11.10 10.42
C ARG A 120 -3.82 11.49 11.55
N TYR A 121 -3.84 12.76 11.98
CA TYR A 121 -3.08 13.22 13.13
C TYR A 121 -3.56 12.56 14.42
N GLN A 122 -4.87 12.55 14.69
CA GLN A 122 -5.43 11.87 15.87
C GLN A 122 -5.04 10.39 15.91
N ARG A 123 -5.10 9.70 14.76
CA ARG A 123 -4.66 8.30 14.62
C ARG A 123 -3.15 8.13 14.88
N LEU A 124 -2.32 9.06 14.40
CA LEU A 124 -0.88 9.03 14.64
C LEU A 124 -0.57 9.12 16.14
N ILE A 125 -1.16 10.10 16.83
CA ILE A 125 -0.99 10.29 18.28
C ILE A 125 -1.47 9.05 19.04
N ALA A 126 -2.66 8.54 18.72
CA ALA A 126 -3.24 7.37 19.39
C ALA A 126 -2.39 6.11 19.21
N ARG A 127 -1.82 5.90 18.02
CA ARG A 127 -1.01 4.73 17.69
C ARG A 127 0.32 4.71 18.44
N SER A 128 0.95 5.87 18.64
CA SER A 128 2.17 6.02 19.44
C SER A 128 3.28 5.00 19.08
N GLU A 129 3.39 4.65 17.80
CA GLU A 129 4.30 3.59 17.32
C GLU A 129 5.76 3.98 17.55
N LYS A 130 6.05 5.27 17.57
CA LYS A 130 7.33 5.82 17.98
C LYS A 130 7.20 6.64 19.26
N ALA A 131 8.28 6.69 20.03
CA ALA A 131 8.34 7.45 21.28
C ALA A 131 8.07 8.96 21.09
N ASP A 132 8.39 9.50 19.92
CA ASP A 132 8.16 10.90 19.55
C ASP A 132 6.76 11.19 18.96
N ASP A 133 5.98 10.16 18.62
CA ASP A 133 4.64 10.36 18.03
C ASP A 133 3.70 11.03 19.03
N LYS A 134 3.82 10.75 20.34
CA LYS A 134 2.95 11.35 21.39
C LYS A 134 3.21 12.83 21.64
N THR A 135 4.40 13.32 21.31
CA THR A 135 4.83 14.70 21.62
C THR A 135 4.82 15.60 20.39
N LYS A 136 4.47 15.06 19.23
CA LYS A 136 4.44 15.77 17.96
C LYS A 136 3.23 16.70 17.87
N THR A 137 3.45 17.96 17.52
CA THR A 137 2.35 18.91 17.32
C THR A 137 1.66 18.73 15.96
N TYR A 138 0.46 19.26 15.81
CA TYR A 138 -0.28 19.22 14.55
C TYR A 138 0.47 19.98 13.43
N GLU A 139 1.14 21.08 13.76
CA GLU A 139 1.95 21.86 12.81
C GLU A 139 3.16 21.06 12.34
N GLN A 140 3.86 20.36 13.24
CA GLN A 140 4.97 19.47 12.90
C GLN A 140 4.50 18.29 12.06
N PHE A 141 3.31 17.76 12.34
CA PHE A 141 2.66 16.77 11.50
C PHE A 141 2.45 17.33 10.09
N LEU A 142 1.81 18.49 9.93
CA LEU A 142 1.58 19.10 8.61
C LEU A 142 2.88 19.39 7.86
N GLU A 143 3.94 19.82 8.55
CA GLU A 143 5.24 20.08 7.92
C GLU A 143 5.89 18.78 7.42
N ASP A 144 5.77 17.69 8.18
CA ASP A 144 6.25 16.38 7.74
C ASP A 144 5.52 15.85 6.50
N HIS A 145 4.29 16.30 6.23
CA HIS A 145 3.55 15.97 5.01
C HIS A 145 4.07 16.70 3.76
N LYS A 146 4.95 17.69 3.93
CA LYS A 146 5.64 18.35 2.82
C LYS A 146 6.93 17.62 2.41
N ARG A 147 7.33 16.57 3.13
CA ARG A 147 8.49 15.74 2.78
C ARG A 147 8.25 15.02 1.45
N SER A 148 9.32 14.79 0.70
CA SER A 148 9.29 14.25 -0.68
C SER A 148 8.51 12.94 -0.85
N THR A 149 8.47 12.09 0.18
CA THR A 149 7.74 10.81 0.14
C THR A 149 6.22 10.95 0.22
N GLU A 150 5.70 11.97 0.91
CA GLU A 150 4.26 12.23 0.97
C GLU A 150 3.80 12.96 -0.30
N VAL A 151 4.65 13.82 -0.87
CA VAL A 151 4.40 14.45 -2.18
C VAL A 151 4.26 13.40 -3.29
N SER A 152 5.13 12.38 -3.32
CA SER A 152 5.03 11.34 -4.34
C SER A 152 3.74 10.51 -4.21
N ILE A 153 3.24 10.29 -2.98
CA ILE A 153 1.96 9.63 -2.73
C ILE A 153 0.81 10.45 -3.31
N LEU A 154 0.80 11.77 -3.11
CA LEU A 154 -0.23 12.65 -3.69
C LEU A 154 -0.22 12.61 -5.22
N GLU A 155 0.95 12.57 -5.84
CA GLU A 155 1.04 12.44 -7.30
C GLU A 155 0.50 11.10 -7.80
N VAL A 156 0.76 10.02 -7.09
CA VAL A 156 0.26 8.68 -7.45
C VAL A 156 -1.24 8.54 -7.19
N ALA A 157 -1.76 9.16 -6.13
CA ALA A 157 -3.19 9.15 -5.81
C ALA A 157 -4.06 9.73 -6.93
N LYS A 158 -3.52 10.66 -7.75
CA LYS A 158 -4.21 11.20 -8.95
C LYS A 158 -4.52 10.12 -10.00
N TYR A 159 -3.83 8.99 -9.96
CA TYR A 159 -4.06 7.84 -10.85
C TYR A 159 -5.01 6.80 -10.24
N ALA A 160 -5.52 7.04 -9.03
CA ALA A 160 -6.55 6.20 -8.44
C ALA A 160 -7.86 6.32 -9.23
N THR A 161 -8.44 5.18 -9.56
CA THR A 161 -9.75 5.09 -10.23
C THR A 161 -10.90 5.02 -9.22
N GLU A 162 -10.58 4.73 -7.97
CA GLU A 162 -11.51 4.67 -6.86
C GLU A 162 -10.91 5.37 -5.64
N ARG A 163 -11.78 5.84 -4.75
CA ARG A 163 -11.40 6.43 -3.47
C ARG A 163 -12.28 5.90 -2.36
N VAL A 164 -11.66 5.51 -1.26
CA VAL A 164 -12.31 5.13 0.00
C VAL A 164 -12.13 6.28 0.98
N ASP A 165 -13.23 6.83 1.47
CA ASP A 165 -13.23 7.88 2.49
C ASP A 165 -13.21 7.23 3.89
N ASN A 166 -12.04 7.23 4.53
CA ASN A 166 -11.83 6.67 5.85
C ASN A 166 -11.83 7.75 6.94
N ASN A 167 -12.74 8.72 6.85
CA ASN A 167 -13.02 9.70 7.92
C ASN A 167 -14.06 9.21 8.94
N GLY A 168 -14.88 8.23 8.56
CA GLY A 168 -15.90 7.63 9.43
C GLY A 168 -15.34 6.62 10.42
N ASP A 169 -16.23 5.77 10.93
CA ASP A 169 -15.84 4.67 11.80
C ASP A 169 -15.35 3.44 11.01
N ILE A 170 -15.00 2.38 11.74
CA ILE A 170 -14.49 1.15 11.14
C ILE A 170 -15.54 0.42 10.29
N GLU A 171 -16.82 0.54 10.64
CA GLU A 171 -17.91 -0.09 9.90
C GLU A 171 -18.13 0.61 8.56
N ASP A 172 -17.99 1.93 8.52
CA ASP A 172 -18.04 2.73 7.29
C ASP A 172 -16.89 2.37 6.33
N LEU A 173 -15.68 2.14 6.88
CA LEU A 173 -14.56 1.64 6.09
C LEU A 173 -14.89 0.26 5.49
N HIS A 174 -15.37 -0.68 6.30
CA HIS A 174 -15.70 -2.03 5.85
C HIS A 174 -16.78 -2.03 4.76
N LYS A 175 -17.87 -1.27 4.94
CA LYS A 175 -18.95 -1.14 3.94
C LYS A 175 -18.44 -0.64 2.59
N GLN A 176 -17.52 0.33 2.59
CA GLN A 176 -16.94 0.85 1.34
C GLN A 176 -16.04 -0.19 0.66
N LEU A 177 -15.26 -0.95 1.42
CA LEU A 177 -14.43 -2.03 0.90
C LEU A 177 -15.29 -3.17 0.32
N ASP A 178 -16.35 -3.56 1.01
CA ASP A 178 -17.32 -4.54 0.52
C ASP A 178 -17.96 -4.09 -0.80
N ALA A 179 -18.38 -2.83 -0.88
CA ALA A 179 -18.95 -2.28 -2.11
C ALA A 179 -17.95 -2.32 -3.29
N LEU A 180 -16.67 -2.06 -3.04
CA LEU A 180 -15.62 -2.18 -4.06
C LEU A 180 -15.44 -3.64 -4.52
N ILE A 181 -15.42 -4.60 -3.58
CA ILE A 181 -15.35 -6.02 -3.95
C ILE A 181 -16.56 -6.40 -4.83
N GLN A 182 -17.78 -6.02 -4.44
CA GLN A 182 -18.98 -6.34 -5.23
C GLN A 182 -18.97 -5.67 -6.61
N LYS A 183 -18.49 -4.43 -6.71
CA LYS A 183 -18.40 -3.68 -7.97
C LYS A 183 -17.49 -4.36 -8.99
N TYR A 184 -16.38 -4.95 -8.53
CA TYR A 184 -15.35 -5.50 -9.41
C TYR A 184 -15.38 -7.02 -9.55
N ARG A 185 -16.01 -7.75 -8.63
CA ARG A 185 -16.18 -9.21 -8.72
C ARG A 185 -17.18 -9.63 -9.82
N ASN A 186 -18.05 -8.71 -10.25
CA ASN A 186 -19.07 -8.94 -11.28
C ASN A 186 -18.65 -8.49 -12.68
N LYS A 187 -17.36 -8.15 -12.89
CA LYS A 187 -16.77 -7.81 -14.18
C LYS A 187 -15.88 -8.93 -14.70
#